data_AF-A0A7Z9UH96-F1
#
_entry.id   AF-A0A7Z9UH96-F1
#
_cell.length_a   1.000
_cell.length_b   1.000
_cell.length_c   1.000
_cell.angle_alpha   90.00
_cell.angle_beta   90.00
_cell.angle_gamma   90.00
#
_symmetry.space_group_name_H-M   'P 1'
#
loop_
_entity.id
_entity.type
_entity.pdbx_description
1 polymer ?
#
loop_
_entity_poly.entity_id
_entity_poly.type
_entity_poly.pdbx_seq_one_letter_code
_entity_poly.pdbx_strand_id
1 'polypeptide(L)'
;YGNDFKTYERGIRTIYGYMDYIILHETAHEWWGNNITACDGADVWLHEGFAMYSEVLYVEDQLGYPMSIHYLLERRRGIQNRRAIVGPRGEYYWGFEDAYNKGAWILHTLRSVLDDDTMFFGILKGFQQEFASQIVCTEDLVEYINNVTGQDFKPFFDQYIFDRRPPTLEYSLTKDKLLYRYTGILPEFSMPVNVLVNKDEVRLQPSMATQTLTIPDYATVQIMDWEYLILKKENADLQEN
;
A
#
# COMPACT_ATOMS: atom_id res chain seq x y z
N TYR A 1 22.17 -3.84 13.81
CA TYR A 1 21.79 -4.46 15.10
C TYR A 1 22.29 -5.90 15.11
N GLY A 2 22.97 -6.35 16.17
CA GLY A 2 23.89 -7.50 16.12
C GLY A 2 23.32 -8.92 16.31
N ASN A 3 22.01 -9.08 16.50
CA ASN A 3 21.35 -10.38 16.65
C ASN A 3 20.30 -10.67 15.55
N ASP A 4 20.32 -9.93 14.44
CA ASP A 4 19.34 -10.04 13.34
C ASP A 4 17.87 -9.95 13.80
N PHE A 5 17.61 -9.15 14.84
CA PHE A 5 16.29 -9.02 15.47
C PHE A 5 15.70 -10.34 16.00
N LYS A 6 16.54 -11.36 16.23
CA LYS A 6 16.09 -12.66 16.74
C LYS A 6 15.67 -12.55 18.20
N THR A 7 14.53 -13.17 18.54
CA THR A 7 14.09 -13.29 19.93
C THR A 7 14.80 -14.44 20.65
N TYR A 8 15.26 -14.20 21.88
CA TYR A 8 15.87 -15.21 22.74
C TYR A 8 14.85 -15.99 23.60
N GLU A 9 13.62 -15.49 23.74
CA GLU A 9 12.50 -16.16 24.42
C GLU A 9 11.25 -16.11 23.53
N ARG A 10 10.29 -17.03 23.72
CA ARG A 10 8.97 -16.97 23.05
C ARG A 10 8.18 -15.76 23.55
N GLY A 11 8.49 -14.58 23.04
CA GLY A 11 7.76 -13.35 23.30
C GLY A 11 6.44 -13.30 22.53
N ILE A 12 5.46 -12.57 23.08
CA ILE A 12 4.13 -12.37 22.47
C ILE A 12 4.20 -11.45 21.23
N ARG A 13 5.34 -10.75 21.03
CA ARG A 13 5.53 -9.76 19.97
C ARG A 13 6.52 -10.23 18.91
N THR A 14 6.24 -11.39 18.32
CA THR A 14 7.11 -12.00 17.31
C THR A 14 6.46 -12.11 15.95
N ILE A 15 7.25 -11.89 14.89
CA ILE A 15 6.94 -12.37 13.55
C ILE A 15 7.36 -13.84 13.50
N TYR A 16 6.39 -14.72 13.22
CA TYR A 16 6.57 -16.17 13.06
C TYR A 16 7.29 -16.89 14.23
N GLY A 17 7.31 -16.31 15.43
CA GLY A 17 7.88 -16.93 16.62
C GLY A 17 9.40 -16.77 16.79
N TYR A 18 10.08 -15.99 15.95
CA TYR A 18 11.54 -15.83 16.05
C TYR A 18 12.10 -14.44 15.70
N MET A 19 11.35 -13.54 15.08
CA MET A 19 11.79 -12.14 14.87
C MET A 19 11.01 -11.19 15.78
N ASP A 20 11.69 -10.28 16.47
CA ASP A 20 11.07 -9.23 17.28
C ASP A 20 10.65 -8.06 16.38
N TYR A 21 9.35 -7.96 16.09
CA TYR A 21 8.88 -6.89 15.21
C TYR A 21 9.00 -5.51 15.88
N ILE A 22 8.95 -5.42 17.22
CA ILE A 22 9.06 -4.14 17.92
C ILE A 22 10.47 -3.60 17.78
N ILE A 23 11.51 -4.39 18.05
CA ILE A 23 12.89 -3.91 17.91
C ILE A 23 13.15 -3.45 16.47
N LEU A 24 12.60 -4.18 15.49
CA LEU A 24 12.70 -3.81 14.08
C LEU A 24 11.95 -2.51 13.77
N HIS A 25 10.73 -2.35 14.28
CA HIS A 25 9.93 -1.14 14.13
C HIS A 25 10.63 0.09 14.71
N GLU A 26 11.07 0.00 15.97
CA GLU A 26 11.78 1.09 16.64
C GLU A 26 13.13 1.41 15.97
N THR A 27 13.77 0.40 15.38
CA THR A 27 14.98 0.61 14.58
C THR A 27 14.66 1.36 13.28
N ALA A 28 13.54 1.05 12.63
CA ALA A 28 13.13 1.75 11.42
C ALA A 28 12.88 3.24 11.68
N HIS A 29 12.49 3.63 12.90
CA HIS A 29 12.34 5.04 13.28
C HIS A 29 13.64 5.86 13.23
N GLU A 30 14.82 5.23 13.22
CA GLU A 30 16.08 5.94 12.94
C GLU A 30 16.03 6.66 11.57
N TRP A 31 15.37 6.05 10.59
CA TRP A 31 15.14 6.66 9.27
C TRP A 31 13.78 7.38 9.19
N TRP A 32 12.72 6.79 9.73
CA TRP A 32 11.33 7.23 9.60
C TRP A 32 10.76 7.72 10.93
N GLY A 33 11.01 8.98 11.29
CA GLY A 33 10.73 9.48 12.63
C GLY A 33 11.78 10.46 13.10
N ASN A 34 13.00 9.94 13.25
CA ASN A 34 14.15 10.67 13.79
C ASN A 34 14.86 11.47 12.70
N ASN A 35 15.26 10.81 11.60
CA ASN A 35 15.92 11.50 10.50
C ASN A 35 14.96 12.34 9.65
N ILE A 36 13.72 11.89 9.47
CA ILE A 36 12.64 12.68 8.85
C ILE A 36 11.48 12.73 9.83
N THR A 37 11.07 13.93 10.23
CA THR A 37 10.01 14.14 11.21
C THR A 37 8.75 14.67 10.55
N ALA A 38 7.57 14.16 10.93
CA ALA A 38 6.29 14.61 10.41
C ALA A 38 5.99 16.04 10.91
N CYS A 39 5.39 16.87 10.06
CA CYS A 39 5.11 18.27 10.36
C CYS A 39 3.99 18.48 11.38
N ASP A 40 3.14 17.49 11.56
CA ASP A 40 2.04 17.49 12.52
C ASP A 40 1.69 16.04 12.89
N GLY A 41 0.96 15.83 14.00
CA GLY A 41 0.43 14.51 14.36
C GLY A 41 -0.53 13.94 13.31
N ALA A 42 -1.17 14.81 12.52
CA ALA A 42 -1.95 14.41 11.35
C ALA A 42 -1.12 13.66 10.29
N ASP A 43 0.18 13.92 10.20
CA ASP A 43 1.09 13.35 9.19
C ASP A 43 1.92 12.16 9.72
N VAL A 44 1.63 11.67 10.93
CA VAL A 44 2.46 10.65 11.61
C VAL A 44 2.53 9.31 10.90
N TRP A 45 1.67 9.05 9.92
CA TRP A 45 1.77 7.85 9.08
C TRP A 45 3.09 7.78 8.30
N LEU A 46 3.75 8.92 8.06
CA LEU A 46 5.10 8.98 7.50
C LEU A 46 6.14 8.30 8.41
N HIS A 47 5.85 8.20 9.72
CA HIS A 47 6.65 7.44 10.68
C HIS A 47 6.16 6.01 10.73
N GLU A 48 4.91 5.85 11.15
CA GLU A 48 4.35 4.55 11.54
C GLU A 48 4.13 3.62 10.34
N GLY A 49 3.71 4.15 9.20
CA GLY A 49 3.48 3.40 7.98
C GLY A 49 4.77 2.94 7.34
N PHE A 50 5.80 3.79 7.32
CA PHE A 50 7.12 3.44 6.80
C PHE A 50 7.88 2.48 7.72
N ALA A 51 7.77 2.66 9.05
CA ALA A 51 8.32 1.71 10.01
C ALA A 51 7.65 0.34 9.89
N MET A 52 6.31 0.28 9.82
CA MET A 52 5.56 -0.97 9.59
C MET A 52 5.92 -1.61 8.23
N TYR A 53 6.10 -0.82 7.17
CA TYR A 53 6.52 -1.39 5.88
C TYR A 53 7.98 -1.86 5.88
N SER A 54 8.85 -1.24 6.69
CA SER A 54 10.22 -1.74 6.89
C SER A 54 10.22 -3.13 7.52
N GLU A 55 9.25 -3.44 8.39
CA GLU A 55 9.05 -4.81 8.87
C GLU A 55 8.71 -5.79 7.73
N VAL A 56 7.83 -5.37 6.81
CA VAL A 56 7.42 -6.18 5.63
C VAL A 56 8.63 -6.45 4.73
N LEU A 57 9.44 -5.42 4.45
CA LEU A 57 10.65 -5.55 3.65
C LEU A 57 11.70 -6.45 4.31
N TYR A 58 11.84 -6.40 5.64
CA TYR A 58 12.73 -7.29 6.36
C TYR A 58 12.25 -8.75 6.28
N VAL A 59 10.94 -8.99 6.41
CA VAL A 59 10.36 -10.33 6.21
C VAL A 59 10.62 -10.82 4.78
N GLU A 60 10.51 -9.95 3.78
CA GLU A 60 10.81 -10.27 2.38
C GLU A 60 12.27 -10.66 2.19
N ASP A 61 13.21 -9.88 2.75
CA ASP A 61 14.64 -10.14 2.69
C ASP A 61 15.00 -11.48 3.35
N GLN A 62 14.41 -11.78 4.50
CA GLN A 62 14.75 -12.97 5.28
C GLN A 62 14.04 -14.25 4.81
N LEU A 63 12.78 -14.14 4.34
CA LEU A 63 11.89 -15.29 4.09
C LEU A 63 11.28 -15.31 2.69
N GLY A 64 11.53 -14.29 1.88
CA GLY A 64 10.99 -14.16 0.53
C GLY A 64 9.61 -13.50 0.47
N TYR A 65 9.29 -13.03 -0.74
CA TYR A 65 8.07 -12.29 -1.06
C TYR A 65 6.76 -12.98 -0.62
N PRO A 66 6.55 -14.30 -0.77
CA PRO A 66 5.31 -14.94 -0.31
C PRO A 66 5.07 -14.77 1.20
N MET A 67 6.15 -14.77 2.00
CA MET A 67 6.05 -14.61 3.45
C MET A 67 5.84 -13.15 3.87
N SER A 68 6.38 -12.19 3.10
CA SER A 68 6.09 -10.76 3.33
C SER A 68 4.64 -10.44 2.98
N ILE A 69 4.10 -11.01 1.90
CA ILE A 69 2.68 -10.91 1.55
C ILE A 69 1.80 -11.51 2.64
N HIS A 70 2.12 -12.71 3.13
CA HIS A 70 1.38 -13.30 4.25
C HIS A 70 1.39 -12.36 5.47
N TYR A 71 2.54 -11.80 5.82
CA TYR A 71 2.66 -10.85 6.94
C TYR A 71 1.79 -9.61 6.72
N LEU A 72 1.85 -9.03 5.53
CA LEU A 72 1.07 -7.85 5.15
C LEU A 72 -0.45 -8.13 5.18
N LEU A 73 -0.89 -9.31 4.74
CA LEU A 73 -2.29 -9.75 4.80
C LEU A 73 -2.79 -9.90 6.25
N GLU A 74 -1.95 -10.36 7.17
CA GLU A 74 -2.30 -10.37 8.60
C GLU A 74 -2.47 -8.94 9.15
N ARG A 75 -1.60 -8.00 8.75
CA ARG A 75 -1.74 -6.57 9.09
C ARG A 75 -2.97 -5.93 8.47
N ARG A 76 -3.39 -6.36 7.27
CA ARG A 76 -4.59 -5.84 6.58
C ARG A 76 -5.85 -5.94 7.43
N ARG A 77 -5.97 -6.99 8.25
CA ARG A 77 -7.13 -7.21 9.15
C ARG A 77 -7.28 -6.13 10.22
N GLY A 78 -6.20 -5.41 10.53
CA GLY A 78 -6.19 -4.29 11.47
C GLY A 78 -6.69 -2.97 10.86
N ILE A 79 -6.84 -2.89 9.53
CA ILE A 79 -7.30 -1.66 8.86
C ILE A 79 -8.79 -1.45 9.12
N GLN A 80 -9.13 -0.32 9.72
CA GLN A 80 -10.51 -0.02 10.14
C GLN A 80 -11.21 0.99 9.24
N ASN A 81 -10.48 1.86 8.53
CA ASN A 81 -11.00 2.91 7.66
C ASN A 81 -12.04 3.81 8.36
N ARG A 82 -11.81 4.12 9.65
CA ARG A 82 -12.72 4.93 10.48
C ARG A 82 -12.68 6.41 10.10
N ARG A 83 -11.50 6.91 9.72
CA ARG A 83 -11.27 8.27 9.23
C ARG A 83 -10.11 8.26 8.23
N ALA A 84 -9.88 9.40 7.58
CA ALA A 84 -8.69 9.59 6.75
C ALA A 84 -7.42 9.37 7.59
N ILE A 85 -6.31 8.99 6.96
CA ILE A 85 -5.05 8.84 7.70
C ILE A 85 -4.54 10.23 8.10
N VAL A 86 -4.60 11.18 7.16
CA VAL A 86 -4.24 12.59 7.40
C VAL A 86 -5.52 13.41 7.54
N GLY A 87 -5.55 14.25 8.57
CA GLY A 87 -6.65 15.15 8.88
C GLY A 87 -6.19 16.61 8.99
N PRO A 88 -7.03 17.48 9.56
CA PRO A 88 -6.65 18.87 9.81
C PRO A 88 -5.41 18.96 10.72
N ARG A 89 -4.43 19.77 10.31
CA ARG A 89 -3.22 20.09 11.09
C ARG A 89 -3.51 21.13 12.17
N GLY A 90 -2.73 21.13 13.24
CA GLY A 90 -2.93 22.02 14.39
C GLY A 90 -4.09 21.58 15.30
N GLU A 91 -4.67 20.41 15.05
CA GLU A 91 -5.69 19.78 15.88
C GLU A 91 -5.14 18.49 16.51
N TYR A 92 -5.85 17.95 17.51
CA TYR A 92 -5.54 16.62 18.05
C TYR A 92 -6.03 15.53 17.08
N TYR A 93 -5.38 15.44 15.92
CA TYR A 93 -5.66 14.44 14.89
C TYR A 93 -4.58 13.36 14.86
N TRP A 94 -5.02 12.11 14.75
CA TRP A 94 -4.12 10.96 14.66
C TRP A 94 -4.79 9.86 13.82
N GLY A 95 -4.10 9.29 12.83
CA GLY A 95 -4.64 8.25 11.95
C GLY A 95 -5.01 6.92 12.63
N PHE A 96 -4.86 6.80 13.96
CA PHE A 96 -5.04 5.57 14.74
C PHE A 96 -4.20 4.41 14.17
N GLU A 97 -4.67 3.18 14.31
CA GLU A 97 -4.07 1.96 13.76
C GLU A 97 -3.91 2.00 12.23
N ASP A 98 -4.68 2.86 11.53
CA ASP A 98 -4.57 3.00 10.08
C ASP A 98 -3.27 3.74 9.69
N ALA A 99 -2.70 4.58 10.56
CA ALA A 99 -1.37 5.18 10.32
C ALA A 99 -0.28 4.09 10.14
N TYR A 100 -0.44 2.95 10.81
CA TYR A 100 0.45 1.79 10.73
C TYR A 100 0.05 0.86 9.57
N ASN A 101 -1.08 0.17 9.74
CA ASN A 101 -1.45 -0.95 8.86
C ASN A 101 -1.83 -0.44 7.47
N LYS A 102 -2.64 0.62 7.40
CA LYS A 102 -3.05 1.19 6.11
C LYS A 102 -1.88 1.94 5.46
N GLY A 103 -1.07 2.66 6.24
CA GLY A 103 0.17 3.28 5.77
C GLY A 103 1.11 2.30 5.07
N ALA A 104 1.39 1.15 5.68
CA ALA A 104 2.22 0.11 5.06
C ALA A 104 1.59 -0.49 3.79
N TRP A 105 0.27 -0.70 3.78
CA TRP A 105 -0.45 -1.15 2.59
C TRP A 105 -0.43 -0.12 1.45
N ILE A 106 -0.40 1.18 1.74
CA ILE A 106 -0.27 2.23 0.73
C ILE A 106 1.10 2.17 0.06
N LEU A 107 2.17 2.00 0.85
CA LEU A 107 3.53 1.84 0.32
C LEU A 107 3.66 0.57 -0.54
N HIS A 108 3.08 -0.54 -0.08
CA HIS A 108 3.02 -1.78 -0.86
C HIS A 108 2.24 -1.60 -2.17
N THR A 109 1.09 -0.94 -2.10
CA THR A 109 0.27 -0.63 -3.28
C THR A 109 1.06 0.26 -4.25
N LEU A 110 1.77 1.27 -3.76
CA LEU A 110 2.62 2.14 -4.57
C LEU A 110 3.73 1.35 -5.29
N ARG A 111 4.41 0.42 -4.61
CA ARG A 111 5.40 -0.48 -5.23
C ARG A 111 4.79 -1.23 -6.43
N SER A 112 3.61 -1.83 -6.24
CA SER A 112 2.89 -2.56 -7.29
C SER A 112 2.38 -1.65 -8.43
N VAL A 113 2.02 -0.40 -8.12
CA VAL A 113 1.57 0.59 -9.11
C VAL A 113 2.72 1.09 -9.98
N LEU A 114 3.89 1.32 -9.38
CA LEU A 114 5.11 1.69 -10.09
C LEU A 114 5.59 0.56 -11.00
N ASP A 115 5.45 -0.70 -10.56
CA ASP A 115 5.89 -1.88 -11.30
C ASP A 115 7.40 -1.84 -11.66
N ASP A 116 8.17 -1.19 -10.79
CA ASP A 116 9.61 -1.00 -10.91
C ASP A 116 10.23 -0.92 -9.50
N ASP A 117 10.79 -2.04 -9.04
CA ASP A 117 11.44 -2.11 -7.74
C ASP A 117 12.65 -1.18 -7.64
N THR A 118 13.38 -0.94 -8.74
CA THR A 118 14.53 -0.03 -8.72
C THR A 118 14.07 1.39 -8.46
N MET A 119 12.99 1.81 -9.12
CA MET A 119 12.36 3.10 -8.89
C MET A 119 11.82 3.20 -7.46
N PHE A 120 11.06 2.21 -7.01
CA PHE A 120 10.45 2.22 -5.68
C PHE A 120 11.48 2.32 -4.56
N PHE A 121 12.50 1.45 -4.55
CA PHE A 121 13.57 1.53 -3.55
C PHE A 121 14.44 2.78 -3.71
N GLY A 122 14.59 3.28 -4.95
CA GLY A 122 15.21 4.56 -5.25
C GLY A 122 14.49 5.74 -4.58
N ILE A 123 13.15 5.77 -4.65
CA ILE A 123 12.30 6.77 -4.00
C ILE A 123 12.49 6.72 -2.48
N LEU A 124 12.39 5.54 -1.86
CA LEU A 124 12.53 5.42 -0.40
C LEU A 124 13.89 5.94 0.08
N LYS A 125 14.96 5.52 -0.59
CA LYS A 125 16.32 5.94 -0.24
C LYS A 125 16.54 7.43 -0.51
N GLY A 126 16.11 7.92 -1.68
CA GLY A 126 16.31 9.30 -2.09
C GLY A 126 15.53 10.27 -1.22
N PHE A 127 14.27 9.96 -0.88
CA PHE A 127 13.47 10.76 0.05
C PHE A 127 14.15 10.87 1.41
N GLN A 128 14.66 9.75 1.94
CA GLN A 128 15.41 9.73 3.20
C GLN A 128 16.65 10.63 3.18
N GLN A 129 17.36 10.66 2.07
CA GLN A 129 18.59 11.42 1.91
C GLN A 129 18.34 12.92 1.68
N GLU A 130 17.35 13.26 0.85
CA GLU A 130 17.02 14.64 0.50
C GLU A 130 16.40 15.40 1.66
N PHE A 131 15.52 14.75 2.41
CA PHE A 131 14.83 15.35 3.55
C PHE A 131 15.50 15.05 4.89
N ALA A 132 16.75 14.61 4.89
CA ALA A 132 17.48 14.27 6.11
C ALA A 132 17.55 15.46 7.10
N SER A 133 17.20 15.18 8.35
CA SER A 133 17.05 16.14 9.45
C SER A 133 16.03 17.25 9.22
N GLN A 134 15.01 17.01 8.38
CA GLN A 134 13.95 17.96 8.08
C GLN A 134 12.59 17.54 8.63
N ILE A 135 11.71 18.52 8.74
CA ILE A 135 10.29 18.34 9.03
C ILE A 135 9.54 18.32 7.70
N VAL A 136 8.73 17.29 7.47
CA VAL A 136 7.99 17.08 6.21
C VAL A 136 6.51 16.84 6.47
N CYS A 137 5.69 17.30 5.55
CA CYS A 137 4.28 16.97 5.45
C CYS A 137 4.05 15.88 4.38
N THR A 138 2.87 15.27 4.38
CA THR A 138 2.52 14.25 3.39
C THR A 138 2.69 14.76 1.95
N GLU A 139 2.35 16.01 1.70
CA GLU A 139 2.46 16.65 0.38
C GLU A 139 3.91 16.73 -0.11
N ASP A 140 4.90 16.85 0.79
CA ASP A 140 6.33 16.84 0.40
C ASP A 140 6.73 15.48 -0.17
N LEU A 141 6.23 14.38 0.41
CA LEU A 141 6.42 13.03 -0.14
C LEU A 141 5.75 12.88 -1.50
N VAL A 142 4.50 13.36 -1.64
CA VAL A 142 3.76 13.29 -2.91
C VAL A 142 4.51 14.06 -4.00
N GLU A 143 4.94 15.28 -3.69
CA GLU A 143 5.70 16.12 -4.63
C GLU A 143 7.05 15.49 -4.99
N TYR A 144 7.76 14.90 -4.02
CA TYR A 144 8.99 14.18 -4.28
C TYR A 144 8.79 13.00 -5.24
N ILE A 145 7.76 12.17 -4.99
CA ILE A 145 7.42 11.04 -5.86
C ILE A 145 7.06 11.53 -7.26
N ASN A 146 6.27 12.60 -7.38
CA ASN A 146 5.91 13.19 -8.66
C ASN A 146 7.15 13.62 -9.45
N ASN A 147 8.10 14.29 -8.78
CA ASN A 147 9.34 14.76 -9.40
C ASN A 147 10.25 13.61 -9.85
N VAL A 148 10.39 12.55 -9.04
CA VAL A 148 11.22 11.40 -9.39
C VAL A 148 10.61 10.55 -10.51
N THR A 149 9.28 10.37 -10.50
CA THR A 149 8.58 9.51 -11.45
C THR A 149 8.15 10.21 -12.75
N GLY A 150 8.05 11.55 -12.73
CA GLY A 150 7.48 12.34 -13.82
C GLY A 150 5.98 12.13 -14.02
N GLN A 151 5.28 11.56 -13.04
CA GLN A 151 3.85 11.25 -13.08
C GLN A 151 3.11 11.94 -11.93
N ASP A 152 1.82 12.21 -12.09
CA ASP A 152 1.00 12.78 -11.03
C ASP A 152 0.38 11.68 -10.15
N PHE A 153 0.96 11.45 -8.97
CA PHE A 153 0.46 10.54 -7.95
C PHE A 153 -0.49 11.22 -6.95
N LYS A 154 -0.79 12.51 -7.11
CA LYS A 154 -1.72 13.19 -6.20
C LYS A 154 -3.08 12.48 -6.11
N PRO A 155 -3.72 12.03 -7.21
CA PRO A 155 -5.01 11.33 -7.11
C PRO A 155 -4.91 10.00 -6.33
N PHE A 156 -3.77 9.29 -6.44
CA PHE A 156 -3.51 8.08 -5.67
C PHE A 156 -3.46 8.38 -4.17
N PHE A 157 -2.68 9.39 -3.76
CA PHE A 157 -2.57 9.75 -2.35
C PHE A 157 -3.86 10.38 -1.81
N ASP A 158 -4.57 11.19 -2.59
CA ASP A 158 -5.90 11.71 -2.25
C ASP A 158 -6.86 10.58 -1.87
N GLN A 159 -6.90 9.51 -2.68
CA GLN A 159 -7.78 8.37 -2.43
C GLN A 159 -7.41 7.58 -1.17
N TYR A 160 -6.12 7.42 -0.88
CA TYR A 160 -5.69 6.52 0.18
C TYR A 160 -5.42 7.21 1.51
N ILE A 161 -4.89 8.43 1.48
CA ILE A 161 -4.49 9.19 2.66
C ILE A 161 -5.61 10.12 3.13
N PHE A 162 -6.18 10.89 2.20
CA PHE A 162 -7.14 11.96 2.51
C PHE A 162 -8.60 11.49 2.43
N ASP A 163 -8.89 10.41 1.71
CA ASP A 163 -10.14 9.64 1.84
C ASP A 163 -9.93 8.39 2.70
N ARG A 164 -10.89 8.11 3.59
CA ARG A 164 -10.81 6.93 4.46
C ARG A 164 -11.02 5.62 3.68
N ARG A 165 -11.73 5.64 2.56
CA ARG A 165 -12.20 4.45 1.83
C ARG A 165 -11.15 4.00 0.80
N PRO A 166 -10.77 2.72 0.78
CA PRO A 166 -10.05 2.17 -0.36
C PRO A 166 -10.97 2.06 -1.59
N PRO A 167 -10.42 2.09 -2.81
CA PRO A 167 -11.17 1.87 -4.04
C PRO A 167 -11.76 0.44 -4.07
N THR A 168 -12.94 0.29 -4.67
CA THR A 168 -13.57 -1.03 -4.87
C THR A 168 -13.50 -1.42 -6.34
N LEU A 169 -12.79 -2.52 -6.64
CA LEU A 169 -12.83 -3.15 -7.95
C LEU A 169 -14.09 -4.01 -8.03
N GLU A 170 -15.08 -3.50 -8.77
CA GLU A 170 -16.29 -4.24 -9.11
C GLU A 170 -16.06 -5.00 -10.42
N TYR A 171 -16.38 -6.30 -10.45
CA TYR A 171 -16.10 -7.15 -11.60
C TYR A 171 -17.17 -8.22 -11.83
N SER A 172 -17.24 -8.72 -13.06
CA SER A 172 -18.08 -9.85 -13.47
C SER A 172 -17.33 -10.73 -14.45
N LEU A 173 -17.46 -12.05 -14.31
CA LEU A 173 -16.82 -13.02 -15.18
C LEU A 173 -17.88 -13.76 -16.00
N THR A 174 -17.76 -13.71 -17.32
CA THR A 174 -18.53 -14.54 -18.25
C THR A 174 -17.66 -15.66 -18.81
N LYS A 175 -18.19 -16.44 -19.77
CA LYS A 175 -17.45 -17.50 -20.46
C LYS A 175 -16.16 -17.00 -21.12
N ASP A 176 -16.19 -15.78 -21.65
CA ASP A 176 -15.21 -15.22 -22.59
C ASP A 176 -14.81 -13.76 -22.26
N LYS A 177 -15.32 -13.19 -21.17
CA LYS A 177 -15.06 -11.81 -20.77
C LYS A 177 -14.87 -11.64 -19.27
N LEU A 178 -13.99 -10.73 -18.91
CA LEU A 178 -13.92 -10.09 -17.60
C LEU A 178 -14.41 -8.64 -17.77
N LEU A 179 -15.54 -8.31 -17.17
CA LEU A 179 -16.02 -6.93 -17.04
C LEU A 179 -15.51 -6.38 -15.71
N TYR A 180 -15.03 -5.15 -15.70
CA TYR A 180 -14.48 -4.53 -14.50
C TYR A 180 -14.63 -3.00 -14.51
N ARG A 181 -14.73 -2.41 -13.32
CA ARG A 181 -14.64 -0.97 -13.08
C ARG A 181 -14.25 -0.68 -11.65
N TYR A 182 -13.80 0.54 -11.40
CA TYR A 182 -13.74 1.08 -10.06
C TYR A 182 -15.07 1.70 -9.62
N THR A 183 -15.37 1.51 -8.34
CA THR A 183 -16.45 2.17 -7.62
C THR A 183 -15.94 2.70 -6.29
N GLY A 184 -16.61 3.71 -5.74
CA GLY A 184 -16.18 4.32 -4.48
C GLY A 184 -14.87 5.10 -4.56
N ILE A 185 -14.52 5.58 -5.75
CA ILE A 185 -13.30 6.35 -6.01
C ILE A 185 -13.55 7.85 -6.15
N LEU A 186 -12.52 8.66 -5.89
CA LEU A 186 -12.52 10.08 -6.21
C LEU A 186 -12.47 10.31 -7.74
N PRO A 187 -12.97 11.45 -8.27
CA PRO A 187 -13.12 11.68 -9.72
C PRO A 187 -11.85 11.53 -10.57
N GLU A 188 -10.67 11.78 -10.00
CA GLU A 188 -9.38 11.75 -10.70
C GLU A 188 -8.55 10.50 -10.34
N PHE A 189 -9.06 9.62 -9.48
CA PHE A 189 -8.33 8.43 -9.08
C PHE A 189 -8.16 7.49 -10.27
N SER A 190 -6.90 7.11 -10.51
CA SER A 190 -6.51 6.12 -11.49
C SER A 190 -5.41 5.25 -10.88
N MET A 191 -5.55 3.94 -11.02
CA MET A 191 -4.58 2.98 -10.51
C MET A 191 -4.68 1.66 -11.29
N PRO A 192 -3.57 1.08 -11.75
CA PRO A 192 -3.60 -0.24 -12.36
C PRO A 192 -3.91 -1.34 -11.34
N VAL A 193 -4.42 -2.47 -11.84
CA VAL A 193 -4.55 -3.72 -11.07
C VAL A 193 -4.13 -4.88 -11.94
N ASN A 194 -3.22 -5.71 -11.42
CA ASN A 194 -2.84 -6.96 -12.05
C ASN A 194 -3.88 -8.06 -11.81
N VAL A 195 -4.13 -8.86 -12.85
CA VAL A 195 -4.92 -10.09 -12.77
C VAL A 195 -4.16 -11.22 -13.46
N LEU A 196 -4.37 -12.45 -13.01
CA LEU A 196 -3.89 -13.65 -13.69
C LEU A 196 -5.02 -14.22 -14.55
N VAL A 197 -4.81 -14.33 -15.87
CA VAL A 197 -5.68 -15.05 -16.81
C VAL A 197 -4.96 -16.33 -17.20
N ASN A 198 -5.43 -17.48 -16.72
CA ASN A 198 -4.74 -18.77 -16.90
C ASN A 198 -3.26 -18.76 -16.47
N LYS A 199 -2.94 -17.97 -15.43
CA LYS A 199 -1.58 -17.68 -14.91
C LYS A 199 -0.77 -16.65 -15.68
N ASP A 200 -1.24 -16.18 -16.83
CA ASP A 200 -0.60 -15.07 -17.52
C ASP A 200 -1.04 -13.76 -16.86
N GLU A 201 -0.07 -12.93 -16.49
CA GLU A 201 -0.34 -11.64 -15.86
C GLU A 201 -0.85 -10.63 -16.89
N VAL A 202 -1.95 -9.95 -16.54
CA VAL A 202 -2.56 -8.89 -17.33
C VAL A 202 -2.78 -7.68 -16.42
N ARG A 203 -2.18 -6.55 -16.80
CA ARG A 203 -2.32 -5.28 -16.09
C ARG A 203 -3.53 -4.50 -16.59
N LEU A 204 -4.57 -4.42 -15.76
CA LEU A 204 -5.78 -3.65 -16.07
C LEU A 204 -5.57 -2.18 -15.71
N GLN A 205 -6.31 -1.30 -16.39
CA GLN A 205 -6.42 0.13 -16.08
C GLN A 205 -7.90 0.48 -15.84
N PRO A 206 -8.47 0.15 -14.67
CA PRO A 206 -9.87 0.39 -14.37
C PRO A 206 -10.18 1.88 -14.22
N SER A 207 -11.39 2.26 -14.62
CA SER A 207 -11.98 3.59 -14.45
C SER A 207 -13.37 3.47 -13.83
N MET A 208 -14.10 4.58 -13.68
CA MET A 208 -15.52 4.51 -13.27
C MET A 208 -16.43 3.86 -14.33
N ALA A 209 -16.01 3.86 -15.60
CA ALA A 209 -16.74 3.23 -16.68
C ALA A 209 -16.49 1.71 -16.69
N THR A 210 -17.52 0.92 -17.02
CA THR A 210 -17.32 -0.52 -17.23
C THR A 210 -16.42 -0.74 -18.44
N GLN A 211 -15.35 -1.50 -18.23
CA GLN A 211 -14.41 -1.93 -19.25
C GLN A 211 -14.45 -3.45 -19.37
N THR A 212 -14.10 -3.96 -20.55
CA THR A 212 -14.12 -5.38 -20.86
C THR A 212 -12.73 -5.85 -21.29
N LEU A 213 -12.24 -6.91 -20.66
CA LEU A 213 -11.13 -7.72 -21.15
C LEU A 213 -11.69 -9.00 -21.77
N THR A 214 -11.37 -9.27 -23.04
CA THR A 214 -11.67 -10.57 -23.65
C THR A 214 -10.68 -11.60 -23.13
N ILE A 215 -11.18 -12.76 -22.70
CA ILE A 215 -10.39 -13.85 -22.16
C ILE A 215 -10.69 -15.14 -22.92
N PRO A 216 -9.78 -16.14 -22.93
CA PRO A 216 -10.07 -17.44 -23.50
C PRO A 216 -11.32 -18.06 -22.87
N ASP A 217 -12.05 -18.84 -23.68
CA ASP A 217 -13.22 -19.60 -23.21
C ASP A 217 -12.87 -20.40 -21.94
N TYR A 218 -13.65 -20.17 -20.87
CA TYR A 218 -13.49 -20.81 -19.57
C TYR A 218 -12.14 -20.54 -18.87
N ALA A 219 -11.50 -19.41 -19.16
CA ALA A 219 -10.28 -19.03 -18.48
C ALA A 219 -10.49 -18.83 -16.97
N THR A 220 -9.49 -19.21 -16.17
CA THR A 220 -9.44 -18.87 -14.76
C THR A 220 -8.92 -17.45 -14.61
N VAL A 221 -9.66 -16.58 -13.93
CA VAL A 221 -9.25 -15.21 -13.62
C VAL A 221 -9.03 -15.06 -12.12
N GLN A 222 -7.86 -14.58 -11.73
CA GLN A 222 -7.55 -14.26 -10.34
C GLN A 222 -7.09 -12.81 -10.23
N ILE A 223 -7.84 -11.99 -9.49
CA ILE A 223 -7.41 -10.64 -9.15
C ILE A 223 -6.25 -10.73 -8.15
N MET A 224 -5.13 -10.05 -8.42
CA MET A 224 -3.93 -10.06 -7.59
C MET A 224 -4.07 -9.07 -6.42
N ASP A 225 -5.12 -9.21 -5.61
CA ASP A 225 -5.44 -8.28 -4.52
C ASP A 225 -4.48 -8.32 -3.32
N TRP A 226 -3.48 -9.21 -3.35
CA TRP A 226 -2.34 -9.17 -2.44
C TRP A 226 -1.34 -8.06 -2.78
N GLU A 227 -1.38 -7.51 -3.99
CA GLU A 227 -0.51 -6.41 -4.42
C GLU A 227 -1.09 -5.02 -4.10
N TYR A 228 -2.40 -4.94 -3.83
CA TYR A 228 -3.11 -3.67 -3.75
C TYR A 228 -4.08 -3.60 -2.57
N LEU A 229 -4.17 -2.42 -1.95
CA LEU A 229 -5.20 -2.09 -0.97
C LEU A 229 -6.53 -1.76 -1.67
N ILE A 230 -7.21 -2.77 -2.20
CA ILE A 230 -8.53 -2.62 -2.83
C ILE A 230 -9.60 -3.43 -2.09
N LEU A 231 -10.87 -3.11 -2.32
CA LEU A 231 -11.96 -4.04 -2.06
C LEU A 231 -12.34 -4.75 -3.34
N LYS A 232 -12.70 -6.02 -3.26
CA LYS A 232 -13.23 -6.79 -4.39
C LYS A 232 -14.74 -6.95 -4.24
N LYS A 233 -15.48 -6.70 -5.32
CA LYS A 233 -16.93 -6.92 -5.38
C LYS A 233 -17.30 -7.63 -6.67
N GLU A 234 -17.67 -8.89 -6.58
CA GLU A 234 -18.27 -9.58 -7.72
C GLU A 234 -19.72 -9.08 -7.91
N ASN A 235 -20.09 -8.75 -9.14
CA ASN A 235 -21.41 -8.27 -9.51
C ASN A 235 -21.86 -8.92 -10.83
N ALA A 236 -22.69 -9.95 -10.74
CA ALA A 236 -23.19 -10.69 -11.90
C ALA A 236 -24.01 -9.81 -12.88
N ASP A 237 -24.58 -8.70 -12.41
CA ASP A 237 -25.40 -7.78 -13.20
C ASP A 237 -24.58 -6.65 -13.85
N LEU A 238 -23.25 -6.65 -13.70
CA LEU A 238 -22.40 -5.66 -14.35
C LEU A 238 -22.50 -5.79 -15.88
N GLN A 239 -22.84 -4.71 -16.57
CA GLN A 239 -22.97 -4.66 -18.02
C GLN A 239 -21.99 -3.67 -18.63
N GLU A 240 -21.66 -3.90 -19.91
CA GLU A 240 -20.97 -2.92 -20.75
C GLU A 240 -21.80 -1.63 -20.81
N ASN A 241 -21.11 -0.48 -20.82
CA ASN A 241 -21.77 0.82 -20.96
C ASN A 241 -22.39 0.99 -22.36
#